data_AF-A0A956X597-F1
#
_entry.id   AF-A0A956X597-F1
#
_cell.length_a   1.000
_cell.length_b   1.000
_cell.length_c   1.000
_cell.angle_alpha   90.00
_cell.angle_beta   90.00
_cell.angle_gamma   90.00
#
_symmetry.space_group_name_H-M   'P 1'
#
loop_
_entity.id
_entity.type
_entity.pdbx_description
1 polymer ?
#
loop_
_entity_poly.entity_id
_entity_poly.type
_entity_poly.pdbx_seq_one_letter_code
_entity_poly.pdbx_strand_id
1 'polypeptide(L)'
;MKIPRACLQAMPKIDLHRHLEGSLRLTTLLEVARKYSLDLPANDVEKLRPFVQITNDPPNHEAFLSKFEVLRHFYRSPETISRLAYEAVADA
;
A
#
# COMPACT_ATOMS: atom_id res chain seq x y z
N MET A 1 -25.30 -24.04 4.79
CA MET A 1 -24.94 -23.69 6.19
C MET A 1 -24.22 -22.35 6.17
N LYS A 2 -24.69 -21.32 6.88
CA LYS A 2 -24.00 -20.02 6.98
C LYS A 2 -23.11 -20.01 8.23
N ILE A 3 -21.83 -19.72 8.08
CA ILE A 3 -20.91 -19.58 9.22
C ILE A 3 -21.19 -18.20 9.87
N PRO A 4 -21.45 -18.12 11.19
CA PRO A 4 -21.64 -16.85 11.87
C PRO A 4 -20.40 -15.95 11.78
N ARG A 5 -20.59 -14.63 11.70
CA ARG A 5 -19.48 -13.65 11.66
C ARG A 5 -18.53 -13.79 12.84
N ALA A 6 -19.05 -14.05 14.04
CA ALA A 6 -18.26 -14.26 15.24
C ALA A 6 -17.31 -15.46 15.11
N CYS A 7 -17.76 -16.55 14.49
CA CYS A 7 -16.91 -17.70 14.20
C CYS A 7 -15.81 -17.35 13.19
N LEU A 8 -16.15 -16.62 12.11
CA LEU A 8 -15.16 -16.16 11.13
C LEU A 8 -14.12 -15.25 11.77
N GLN A 9 -14.50 -14.38 12.72
CA GLN A 9 -13.56 -13.50 13.43
C GLN A 9 -12.64 -14.27 14.38
N ALA A 10 -13.14 -15.29 15.08
CA ALA A 10 -12.39 -16.06 16.06
C ALA A 10 -11.31 -16.99 15.47
N MET A 11 -11.36 -17.34 14.19
CA MET A 11 -10.34 -18.20 13.56
C MET A 11 -8.95 -17.53 13.55
N PRO A 12 -7.84 -18.27 13.43
CA PRO A 12 -6.58 -17.66 12.97
C PRO A 12 -6.73 -17.22 11.50
N LYS A 13 -6.20 -16.04 11.16
CA LYS A 13 -6.20 -15.51 9.78
C LYS A 13 -4.91 -15.92 9.10
N ILE A 14 -4.99 -16.25 7.81
CA ILE A 14 -3.84 -16.56 6.98
C ILE A 14 -3.96 -15.74 5.71
N ASP A 15 -2.89 -15.04 5.35
CA ASP A 15 -2.75 -14.33 4.09
C ASP A 15 -1.60 -14.96 3.29
N LEU A 16 -1.95 -15.71 2.24
CA LEU A 16 -0.98 -16.42 1.40
C LEU A 16 -0.57 -15.63 0.16
N HIS A 17 -1.31 -14.57 -0.18
CA HIS A 17 -1.07 -13.77 -1.39
C HIS A 17 -1.13 -12.29 -1.01
N ARG A 18 -0.03 -11.80 -0.46
CA ARG A 18 0.14 -10.39 -0.09
C ARG A 18 1.31 -9.80 -0.84
N HIS A 19 1.05 -8.70 -1.55
CA HIS A 19 2.09 -7.92 -2.22
C HIS A 19 2.56 -6.82 -1.26
N LEU A 20 3.87 -6.66 -1.13
CA LEU A 20 4.45 -5.60 -0.29
C LEU A 20 4.07 -4.23 -0.84
N GLU A 21 4.15 -4.07 -2.16
CA GLU A 21 3.82 -2.87 -2.94
C GLU A 21 2.39 -2.37 -2.68
N GLY A 22 1.46 -3.30 -2.44
CA GLY A 22 0.07 -2.99 -2.13
C GLY A 22 -0.24 -2.82 -0.64
N SER A 23 0.77 -2.98 0.23
CA SER A 23 0.63 -3.01 1.70
C SER A 23 1.36 -1.86 2.39
N LEU A 24 1.49 -0.71 1.72
CA LEU A 24 2.27 0.43 2.20
C LEU A 24 1.40 1.50 2.85
N ARG A 25 1.89 2.09 3.95
CA ARG A 25 1.24 3.22 4.61
C ARG A 25 1.43 4.51 3.80
N LEU A 26 0.34 5.24 3.54
CA LEU A 26 0.41 6.51 2.80
C LEU A 26 1.28 7.57 3.50
N THR A 27 1.28 7.59 4.83
CA THR A 27 2.14 8.49 5.62
C THR A 27 3.62 8.19 5.39
N THR A 28 3.99 6.91 5.37
CA THR A 28 5.37 6.47 5.07
C THR A 28 5.77 6.84 3.65
N LEU A 29 4.87 6.67 2.67
CA LEU A 29 5.14 7.12 1.30
C LEU A 29 5.49 8.62 1.25
N LEU A 30 4.71 9.48 1.91
CA LEU A 30 5.02 10.92 1.97
C LEU A 30 6.35 11.24 2.65
N GLU A 31 6.70 10.53 3.72
CA GLU A 31 7.99 10.71 4.41
C GLU A 31 9.16 10.33 3.50
N VAL A 32 9.04 9.22 2.78
CA VAL A 32 10.03 8.78 1.78
C VAL A 32 10.11 9.80 0.63
N ALA A 33 8.97 10.30 0.14
CA ALA A 33 8.93 11.31 -0.90
C ALA A 33 9.71 12.57 -0.51
N ARG A 34 9.51 13.06 0.72
CA ARG A 34 10.22 14.22 1.27
C ARG A 34 11.71 13.94 1.46
N LYS A 35 12.05 12.76 2.00
CA LYS A 35 13.46 12.37 2.24
C LYS A 35 14.28 12.32 0.96
N TYR A 36 13.69 11.86 -0.15
CA TYR A 36 14.38 11.68 -1.43
C TYR A 36 14.02 12.74 -2.48
N SER A 37 13.32 13.80 -2.09
CA SER A 37 12.84 14.87 -2.99
C SER A 37 12.16 14.32 -4.25
N LEU A 38 11.26 13.35 -4.07
CA LEU A 38 10.49 12.79 -5.19
C LEU A 38 9.50 13.82 -5.71
N ASP A 39 9.50 14.03 -7.02
CA ASP A 39 8.49 14.85 -7.69
C ASP A 39 7.18 14.06 -7.76
N LEU A 40 6.32 14.27 -6.76
CA LEU A 40 5.03 13.63 -6.68
C LEU A 40 3.92 14.64 -7.02
N PRO A 41 2.82 14.18 -7.62
CA PRO A 41 1.66 15.02 -7.92
C PRO A 41 0.90 15.52 -6.67
N ALA A 42 1.42 15.26 -5.46
CA ALA A 42 0.73 15.51 -4.19
C ALA A 42 1.71 15.70 -3.01
N ASN A 43 1.32 16.54 -2.04
CA ASN A 43 2.12 16.87 -0.85
C ASN A 43 1.48 16.47 0.50
N ASP A 44 0.29 15.85 0.46
CA ASP A 44 -0.44 15.33 1.62
C ASP A 44 -1.09 13.97 1.31
N VAL A 45 -1.61 13.30 2.34
CA VAL A 45 -2.07 11.90 2.29
C VAL A 45 -3.24 11.75 1.32
N GLU A 46 -4.21 12.66 1.40
CA GLU A 46 -5.44 12.55 0.61
C GLU A 46 -5.19 12.87 -0.85
N LYS A 47 -4.30 13.83 -1.13
CA LYS A 47 -3.88 14.11 -2.51
C LYS A 47 -3.03 12.98 -3.10
N LEU A 48 -2.23 12.27 -2.30
CA LEU A 48 -1.42 11.14 -2.78
C LEU A 48 -2.27 9.89 -3.03
N ARG A 49 -3.28 9.64 -2.20
CA ARG A 49 -4.16 8.46 -2.23
C ARG A 49 -4.62 8.04 -3.65
N PRO A 50 -5.20 8.91 -4.51
CA PRO A 50 -5.69 8.49 -5.82
C PRO A 50 -4.58 7.98 -6.76
N PHE A 51 -3.32 8.29 -6.50
CA PHE A 51 -2.19 7.87 -7.33
C PHE A 51 -1.63 6.49 -6.96
N VAL A 52 -1.89 6.02 -5.75
CA VAL A 52 -1.30 4.78 -5.20
C VAL A 52 -2.33 3.79 -4.65
N GLN A 53 -3.60 4.17 -4.60
CA GLN A 53 -4.70 3.35 -4.11
C GLN A 53 -5.84 3.35 -5.14
N ILE A 54 -6.54 2.21 -5.27
CA ILE A 54 -7.81 2.16 -5.99
C ILE A 54 -8.88 2.91 -5.19
N THR A 55 -9.56 3.83 -5.87
CA THR A 55 -10.62 4.66 -5.31
C THR A 55 -11.91 4.47 -6.10
N ASN A 56 -12.30 5.43 -6.94
CA ASN A 56 -13.44 5.36 -7.85
C ASN A 56 -13.00 5.04 -9.28
N ASP A 57 -11.86 4.34 -9.42
CA ASP A 57 -11.27 3.96 -10.71
C ASP A 57 -12.10 2.87 -11.42
N PRO A 58 -12.04 2.76 -12.76
CA PRO A 58 -12.66 1.66 -13.49
C PRO A 58 -12.15 0.29 -13.02
N PRO A 59 -13.01 -0.75 -12.95
CA PRO A 59 -12.62 -2.08 -12.46
C PRO A 59 -11.91 -2.89 -13.55
N ASN A 60 -10.75 -2.43 -14.00
CA ASN A 60 -9.93 -3.10 -15.00
C ASN A 60 -8.45 -3.18 -14.57
N HIS A 61 -7.71 -4.07 -15.24
CA HIS A 61 -6.32 -4.34 -14.91
C HIS A 61 -5.40 -3.13 -15.22
N GLU A 62 -5.71 -2.35 -16.25
CA GLU A 62 -4.94 -1.14 -16.60
C GLU A 62 -5.00 -0.11 -15.48
N ALA A 63 -6.19 0.16 -14.93
CA ALA A 63 -6.38 1.04 -13.79
C ALA A 63 -5.66 0.54 -12.54
N PHE A 64 -5.69 -0.79 -12.30
CA PHE A 64 -4.91 -1.41 -11.21
C PHE A 64 -3.40 -1.20 -11.39
N LEU A 65 -2.86 -1.54 -12.56
CA LEU A 65 -1.44 -1.44 -12.85
C LEU A 65 -0.94 0.02 -12.89
N SER A 66 -1.80 0.98 -13.25
CA SER A 66 -1.44 2.41 -13.24
C SER A 66 -0.92 2.91 -11.89
N LYS A 67 -1.36 2.32 -10.77
CA LYS A 67 -0.89 2.70 -9.42
C LYS A 67 0.59 2.35 -9.21
N PHE A 68 1.10 1.34 -9.91
CA PHE A 68 2.49 0.90 -9.82
C PHE A 68 3.46 1.88 -10.48
N GLU A 69 2.99 2.73 -11.41
CA GLU A 69 3.80 3.81 -11.99
C GLU A 69 4.33 4.75 -10.90
N VAL A 70 3.53 5.00 -9.86
CA VAL A 70 3.92 5.85 -8.71
C VAL A 70 4.59 5.02 -7.61
N LEU A 71 4.04 3.85 -7.26
CA LEU A 71 4.56 3.00 -6.16
C LEU A 71 6.02 2.57 -6.36
N ARG A 72 6.45 2.33 -7.60
CA ARG A 72 7.83 1.88 -7.88
C ARG A 72 8.91 2.91 -7.46
N HIS A 73 8.55 4.18 -7.30
CA HIS A 73 9.51 5.23 -6.94
C HIS A 73 9.94 5.21 -5.47
N PHE A 74 9.28 4.46 -4.59
CA PHE A 74 9.54 4.54 -3.15
C PHE A 74 10.66 3.60 -2.65
N TYR A 75 11.17 2.70 -3.49
CA TYR A 75 12.24 1.75 -3.14
C TYR A 75 13.64 2.35 -3.34
N ARG A 76 13.94 3.45 -2.64
CA ARG A 76 15.14 4.28 -2.88
C ARG A 76 16.41 3.85 -2.14
N SER A 77 16.30 3.01 -1.11
CA SER A 77 17.46 2.54 -0.34
C SER A 77 17.14 1.24 0.42
N PRO A 78 18.17 0.45 0.82
CA PRO A 78 17.99 -0.69 1.71
C PRO A 78 17.27 -0.34 3.01
N GLU A 79 17.56 0.82 3.61
CA GLU A 79 16.93 1.28 4.85
C GLU A 79 15.44 1.56 4.63
N THR A 80 15.08 2.18 3.50
CA THR A 80 13.68 2.41 3.14
C THR A 80 12.96 1.07 2.94
N ILE A 81 13.55 0.15 2.18
CA ILE A 81 12.96 -1.18 1.91
C ILE A 81 12.76 -1.94 3.22
N SER A 82 13.74 -1.92 4.12
CA SER A 82 13.65 -2.56 5.44
C SER A 82 12.49 -2.00 6.27
N ARG A 83 12.32 -0.66 6.27
CA ARG A 83 11.18 -0.02 6.94
C ARG A 83 9.85 -0.45 6.33
N LEU A 84 9.71 -0.43 5.01
CA LEU A 84 8.46 -0.82 4.33
C LEU A 84 8.09 -2.28 4.65
N ALA A 85 9.06 -3.19 4.62
CA ALA A 85 8.86 -4.59 4.98
C ALA A 85 8.45 -4.76 6.45
N TYR A 86 9.10 -4.04 7.37
CA TYR A 86 8.74 -4.07 8.78
C TYR A 86 7.30 -3.59 9.01
N GLU A 87 6.91 -2.46 8.41
CA GLU A 87 5.56 -1.91 8.54
C GLU A 87 4.50 -2.86 7.97
N ALA A 88 4.77 -3.50 6.84
CA ALA A 88 3.85 -4.48 6.25
C ALA A 88 3.62 -5.70 7.15
N VAL A 89 4.65 -6.15 7.87
CA VAL A 89 4.53 -7.24 8.87
C VAL A 89 3.81 -6.77 10.12
N ALA A 90 4.06 -5.54 10.58
CA ALA A 90 3.36 -4.98 11.74
C ALA A 90 1.86 -4.74 11.51
N ASP A 91 1.47 -4.50 10.24
CA ASP A 91 0.07 -4.32 9.82
C ASP A 91 -0.60 -5.63 9.36
N ALA A 92 0.06 -6.79 9.51
CA ALA A 92 -0.48 -8.11 9.18
C ALA A 92 -1.15 -8.77 10.39
#